data_AF-A0A803MTK7-F1
#
_entry.id   AF-A0A803MTK7-F1
#
_cell.length_a   1.000
_cell.length_b   1.000
_cell.length_c   1.000
_cell.angle_alpha   90.00
_cell.angle_beta   90.00
_cell.angle_gamma   90.00
#
_symmetry.space_group_name_H-M   'P 1'
#
loop_
_entity.id
_entity.type
_entity.pdbx_description
1 polymer ?
#
loop_
_entity_poly.entity_id
_entity_poly.type
_entity_poly.pdbx_seq_one_letter_code
_entity_poly.pdbx_strand_id
1 'polypeptide(L)'
;MPMYQPTKVEVGGGGQVLDLDTAVKDGVLGGVDDGGFSPMSEKLDLKKMIEELEAIEVPTVFICPISLEPMLDPVTLCTGQTYERCNILKWLSLGHLTCPTTMQELWDDSITPNKTLQQLIYSWFSQKYMAMKKKSEDVQGRVLEILENLKKLKGQARVQALKGLKLVVGNHFSAKKTMVDNGGVAFLSSLLGPFTSHAVGSEVVGILVNLSLDFESKSNLTQPAKISLMVDMLNEGSIETKVNCTKLIQGLMETKDFDPDLVSSLSLLVGLLKLVKDKRNSNGIQLGLSLLKMISSHECVRSSIVSIGAIPQLVDLLPSLKAECLELALSILDNLASIEDGRLALKNCPNTILNLVKLLMRISENCTQLSLSILWAVCKLSPEECAPIAVEAGLAAKLLLVIQSGCNPALKQQSAELLKLCSLNYTATIFISKCKLTRTLQ
;
A
#
# COMPACT_ATOMS: atom_id res chain seq x y z
N MET A 1 29.58 -30.35 76.32
CA MET A 1 30.38 -30.28 75.07
C MET A 1 29.45 -29.82 73.95
N PRO A 2 29.85 -28.89 73.06
CA PRO A 2 30.32 -27.53 73.31
C PRO A 2 29.33 -26.47 72.75
N MET A 3 29.49 -25.22 73.22
CA MET A 3 28.79 -24.04 72.74
C MET A 3 29.24 -23.65 71.32
N TYR A 4 28.31 -23.17 70.50
CA TYR A 4 28.59 -22.46 69.25
C TYR A 4 27.92 -21.08 69.33
N GLN A 5 28.74 -20.04 69.48
CA GLN A 5 28.35 -18.63 69.36
C GLN A 5 28.25 -18.24 67.88
N PRO A 6 27.33 -17.35 67.48
CA PRO A 6 27.29 -16.81 66.13
C PRO A 6 28.25 -15.62 66.01
N THR A 7 29.31 -15.78 65.21
CA THR A 7 30.21 -14.68 64.83
C THR A 7 29.72 -13.94 63.58
N LYS A 8 29.83 -12.61 63.68
CA LYS A 8 29.54 -11.54 62.72
C LYS A 8 29.98 -11.84 61.27
N VAL A 9 29.18 -11.37 60.30
CA VAL A 9 29.66 -11.02 58.95
C VAL A 9 29.33 -9.55 58.73
N GLU A 10 30.39 -8.78 58.49
CA GLU A 10 30.36 -7.35 58.23
C GLU A 10 29.83 -7.03 56.83
N VAL A 11 29.13 -5.91 56.76
CA VAL A 11 28.70 -5.23 55.53
C VAL A 11 29.94 -4.62 54.87
N GLY A 12 30.32 -5.15 53.71
CA GLY A 12 31.31 -4.53 52.82
C GLY A 12 30.59 -3.86 51.65
N GLY A 13 30.56 -2.53 51.64
CA GLY A 13 30.08 -1.73 50.53
C GLY A 13 30.98 -1.89 49.29
N GLY A 14 30.35 -1.98 48.13
CA GLY A 14 31.01 -1.96 46.83
C GLY A 14 30.18 -1.11 45.87
N GLY A 15 30.32 0.21 45.95
CA GLY A 15 29.86 1.10 44.89
C GLY A 15 30.74 0.89 43.66
N GLN A 16 30.19 0.28 42.63
CA GLN A 16 30.83 0.30 41.31
C GLN A 16 30.53 1.66 40.66
N VAL A 17 31.48 2.57 40.83
CA VAL A 17 31.64 3.72 39.93
C VAL A 17 31.92 3.15 38.55
N LEU A 18 31.04 3.46 37.57
CA LEU A 18 31.28 3.14 36.18
C LEU A 18 32.52 3.89 35.72
N ASP A 19 33.59 3.15 35.48
CA ASP A 19 34.84 3.65 34.94
C ASP A 19 34.64 4.13 33.50
N LEU A 20 34.79 5.44 33.29
CA LEU A 20 34.57 6.12 32.01
C LEU A 20 35.46 5.53 30.90
N ASP A 21 36.65 5.03 31.24
CA ASP A 21 37.59 4.44 30.29
C ASP A 21 37.12 3.08 29.74
N THR A 22 36.27 2.36 30.49
CA THR A 22 35.73 1.08 30.04
C THR A 22 34.58 1.27 29.05
N ALA A 23 33.74 2.30 29.24
CA ALA A 23 32.67 2.66 28.31
C ALA A 23 33.17 3.17 26.94
N VAL A 24 34.38 3.74 26.90
CA VAL A 24 35.04 4.18 25.67
C VAL A 24 35.66 2.99 24.90
N LYS A 25 36.19 1.97 25.61
CA LYS A 25 36.79 0.78 24.99
C LYS A 25 35.80 -0.17 24.33
N ASP A 26 34.57 -0.24 24.84
CA ASP A 26 33.52 -1.14 24.32
C ASP A 26 32.75 -0.58 23.10
N GLY A 27 33.18 0.56 22.53
CA GLY A 27 32.67 1.07 21.25
C GLY A 27 31.24 1.63 21.29
N VAL A 28 30.67 1.84 22.48
CA VAL A 28 29.36 2.49 22.68
C VAL A 28 29.42 3.99 22.36
N LEU A 29 30.59 4.60 22.53
CA LEU A 29 30.91 5.98 22.15
C LEU A 29 32.06 5.92 21.15
N GLY A 30 31.76 6.07 19.85
CA GLY A 30 32.76 6.02 18.79
C GLY A 30 33.90 7.02 19.04
N GLY A 31 35.14 6.55 18.88
CA GLY A 31 36.36 7.32 19.12
C GLY A 31 36.39 8.63 18.34
N VAL A 32 36.80 9.70 19.04
CA VAL A 32 37.00 11.04 18.49
C VAL A 32 38.48 11.18 18.15
N ASP A 33 38.79 11.33 16.87
CA ASP A 33 40.07 11.91 16.45
C ASP A 33 40.08 13.38 16.89
N ASP A 34 41.13 13.74 17.62
CA ASP A 34 41.38 15.07 18.17
C ASP A 34 41.60 16.08 17.03
N GLY A 35 40.74 17.10 16.97
CA GLY A 35 40.73 18.05 15.87
C GLY A 35 39.81 19.25 16.10
N GLY A 36 40.26 20.19 16.95
CA GLY A 36 39.97 21.63 16.87
C GLY A 36 38.51 22.08 16.84
N PHE A 37 37.94 22.35 18.02
CA PHE A 37 36.68 23.09 18.15
C PHE A 37 36.83 24.57 17.73
N SER A 38 36.10 24.97 16.69
CA SER A 38 35.77 26.38 16.43
C SER A 38 34.39 26.69 17.03
N PRO A 39 34.19 27.81 17.74
CA PRO A 39 32.91 28.11 18.38
C PRO A 39 31.94 28.74 17.36
N MET A 40 30.65 28.48 17.56
CA MET A 40 29.49 29.08 16.86
C MET A 40 28.94 28.27 15.66
N SER A 41 28.57 27.01 15.94
CA SER A 41 27.47 26.35 15.22
C SER A 41 26.19 26.63 16.00
N GLU A 42 25.14 27.14 15.34
CA GLU A 42 23.81 27.27 15.94
C GLU A 42 23.44 25.93 16.60
N LYS A 43 23.04 25.98 17.87
CA LYS A 43 22.63 24.79 18.61
C LYS A 43 21.30 24.33 18.02
N LEU A 44 21.29 23.23 17.26
CA LEU A 44 20.09 22.70 16.62
C LEU A 44 19.01 22.40 17.67
N ASP A 45 17.76 22.68 17.36
CA ASP A 45 16.64 22.40 18.27
C ASP A 45 16.43 20.89 18.41
N LEU A 46 16.53 20.38 19.65
CA LEU A 46 16.34 18.97 19.97
C LEU A 46 14.95 18.46 19.57
N LYS A 47 13.93 19.29 19.77
CA LYS A 47 12.56 18.92 19.43
C LYS A 47 12.43 18.68 17.93
N LYS A 48 12.97 19.59 17.12
CA LYS A 48 12.99 19.48 15.66
C LYS A 48 13.76 18.25 15.19
N MET A 49 14.89 17.94 15.82
CA MET A 49 15.66 16.73 15.50
C MET A 49 14.89 15.45 15.79
N ILE A 50 14.15 15.39 16.90
CA ILE A 50 13.30 14.24 17.25
C ILE A 50 12.19 14.05 16.21
N GLU A 51 11.50 15.14 15.84
CA GLU A 51 10.43 15.12 14.82
C GLU A 51 10.94 14.66 13.43
N GLU A 52 12.13 15.08 13.03
CA GLU A 52 12.70 14.66 11.72
C GLU A 52 13.26 13.23 11.72
N LEU A 53 13.50 12.63 12.90
CA LEU A 53 14.10 11.29 13.07
C LEU A 53 13.10 10.20 13.52
N GLU A 54 11.79 10.42 13.35
CA GLU A 54 10.68 9.58 13.83
C GLU A 54 10.81 8.05 13.60
N ALA A 55 11.64 7.60 12.66
CA ALA A 55 11.82 6.17 12.34
C ALA A 55 13.06 5.51 12.99
N ILE A 56 13.74 6.17 13.93
CA ILE A 56 14.95 5.62 14.57
C ILE A 56 14.62 4.97 15.91
N GLU A 57 15.20 3.79 16.15
CA GLU A 57 15.14 3.12 17.44
C GLU A 57 15.93 3.93 18.49
N VAL A 58 15.21 4.69 19.30
CA VAL A 58 15.78 5.54 20.36
C VAL A 58 16.11 4.67 21.57
N PRO A 59 17.32 4.77 22.16
CA PRO A 59 17.67 4.07 23.39
C PRO A 59 16.66 4.32 24.50
N THR A 60 16.21 3.26 25.16
CA THR A 60 15.17 3.32 26.21
C THR A 60 15.52 4.25 27.38
N VAL A 61 16.82 4.43 27.66
CA VAL A 61 17.33 5.36 28.68
C VAL A 61 17.01 6.84 28.37
N PHE A 62 16.72 7.17 27.11
CA PHE A 62 16.31 8.52 26.69
C PHE A 62 14.79 8.71 26.72
N ILE A 63 14.03 7.63 26.92
CA ILE A 63 12.57 7.64 26.89
C ILE A 63 12.02 7.89 28.30
N CYS A 64 11.07 8.83 28.39
CA CYS A 64 10.34 9.08 29.62
C CYS A 64 9.41 7.89 29.93
N PRO A 65 9.49 7.28 31.11
CA PRO A 65 8.62 6.14 31.47
C PRO A 65 7.12 6.48 31.55
N ILE A 66 6.76 7.76 31.70
CA ILE A 66 5.37 8.21 31.80
C ILE A 66 4.76 8.47 30.41
N SER A 67 5.44 9.24 29.56
CA SER A 67 4.91 9.61 28.24
C SER A 67 5.26 8.60 27.14
N LEU A 68 6.27 7.75 27.39
CA LEU A 68 6.87 6.86 26.38
C LEU A 68 7.49 7.61 25.18
N GLU A 69 7.82 8.88 25.38
CA GLU A 69 8.48 9.75 24.39
C GLU A 69 9.90 10.13 24.82
N PRO A 70 10.80 10.49 23.88
CA PRO A 70 12.12 11.01 24.21
C PRO A 70 12.05 12.24 25.13
N MET A 71 12.87 12.27 26.18
CA MET A 71 12.94 13.40 27.12
C MET A 71 13.64 14.60 26.48
N LEU A 72 13.02 15.78 26.55
CA LEU A 72 13.63 17.07 26.20
C LEU A 72 14.31 17.70 27.42
N ASP A 73 13.72 17.48 28.59
CA ASP A 73 14.11 18.13 29.83
C ASP A 73 14.11 17.12 30.99
N PRO A 74 15.08 16.18 31.00
CA PRO A 74 15.12 15.07 31.93
C PRO A 74 15.41 15.53 33.36
N VAL A 75 14.64 14.99 34.30
CA VAL A 75 14.76 15.24 35.73
C VAL A 75 14.69 13.96 36.55
N THR A 76 15.49 13.87 37.60
CA THR A 76 15.67 12.67 38.41
C THR A 76 15.04 12.86 39.79
N LEU A 77 14.28 11.85 40.23
CA LEU A 77 13.73 11.76 41.58
C LEU A 77 14.76 11.21 42.57
N CYS A 78 14.48 11.31 43.87
CA CYS A 78 15.28 10.71 44.94
C CYS A 78 15.45 9.19 44.83
N THR A 79 14.59 8.51 44.06
CA THR A 79 14.70 7.07 43.72
C THR A 79 15.71 6.76 42.62
N GLY A 80 16.33 7.78 42.02
CA GLY A 80 17.29 7.64 40.91
C GLY A 80 16.63 7.46 39.53
N GLN A 81 15.30 7.35 39.45
CA GLN A 81 14.57 7.28 38.18
C GLN A 81 14.44 8.67 37.54
N THR A 82 14.53 8.71 36.20
CA THR A 82 14.51 9.96 35.43
C THR A 82 13.27 10.03 34.54
N TYR A 83 12.66 11.21 34.48
CA TYR A 83 11.42 11.49 33.77
C TYR A 83 11.52 12.81 33.01
N GLU A 84 10.63 13.03 32.06
CA GLU A 84 10.39 14.35 31.49
C GLU A 84 9.75 15.28 32.55
N ARG A 85 10.28 16.49 32.71
CA ARG A 85 9.89 17.44 33.77
C ARG A 85 8.40 17.70 33.81
N CYS A 86 7.77 17.99 32.67
CA CYS A 86 6.34 18.34 32.65
C CYS A 86 5.45 17.16 33.08
N ASN A 87 5.85 15.93 32.75
CA ASN A 87 5.09 14.72 33.06
C ASN A 87 5.18 14.36 34.54
N ILE A 88 6.38 14.42 35.13
CA ILE A 88 6.53 14.12 36.56
C ILE A 88 5.95 15.22 37.46
N LEU A 89 6.07 16.50 37.07
CA LEU A 89 5.42 17.59 37.81
C LEU A 89 3.89 17.44 37.82
N LYS A 90 3.31 16.99 36.71
CA LYS A 90 1.88 16.69 36.62
C LYS A 90 1.49 15.50 37.50
N TRP A 91 2.33 14.48 37.60
CA TRP A 91 2.10 13.34 38.50
C TRP A 91 2.07 13.77 39.97
N LEU A 92 3.05 14.58 40.39
CA LEU A 92 3.12 15.10 41.76
C LEU A 92 1.96 16.06 42.08
N SER A 93 1.53 16.89 41.11
CA SER A 93 0.44 17.85 41.33
C SER A 93 -0.94 17.20 41.50
N LEU A 94 -1.10 15.94 41.06
CA LEU A 94 -2.28 15.12 41.34
C LEU A 94 -2.27 14.50 42.75
N GLY A 95 -1.25 14.81 43.56
CA GLY A 95 -1.12 14.32 44.94
C GLY A 95 -0.45 12.95 45.06
N HIS A 96 0.15 12.43 43.99
CA HIS A 96 0.88 11.18 44.03
C HIS A 96 2.30 11.39 44.58
N LEU A 97 2.58 10.88 45.78
CA LEU A 97 3.91 10.92 46.42
C LEU A 97 4.68 9.60 46.24
N THR A 98 4.48 8.93 45.10
CA THR A 98 5.14 7.67 44.76
C THR A 98 5.90 7.80 43.45
N CYS A 99 7.02 7.09 43.32
CA CYS A 99 7.75 6.97 42.07
C CYS A 99 6.94 6.12 41.07
N PRO A 100 6.60 6.65 39.87
CA PRO A 100 5.78 5.94 38.88
C PRO A 100 6.33 4.58 38.46
N THR A 101 7.66 4.44 38.41
CA THR A 101 8.31 3.23 37.90
C THR A 101 8.57 2.21 39.00
N THR A 102 9.05 2.64 40.16
CA THR A 102 9.43 1.72 41.26
C THR A 102 8.31 1.47 42.25
N MET A 103 7.22 2.25 42.21
CA MET A 103 6.11 2.23 43.16
C MET A 103 6.53 2.51 44.61
N GLN A 104 7.73 3.08 44.84
CA GLN A 104 8.22 3.44 46.17
C GLN A 104 7.70 4.82 46.58
N GLU A 105 7.41 5.01 47.87
CA GLU A 105 7.10 6.33 48.44
C GLU A 105 8.32 7.26 48.36
N LEU A 106 8.08 8.50 47.96
CA LEU A 106 9.10 9.53 47.87
C LEU A 106 9.33 10.12 49.26
N TRP A 107 10.54 9.99 49.77
CA TRP A 107 10.96 10.63 51.02
C TRP A 107 11.32 12.11 50.84
N ASP A 108 11.46 12.54 49.59
CA ASP A 108 11.69 13.93 49.16
C ASP A 108 10.98 14.14 47.81
N ASP A 109 10.21 15.23 47.70
CA ASP A 109 9.48 15.64 46.50
C ASP A 109 10.33 16.55 45.58
N SER A 110 11.57 16.83 45.98
CA SER A 110 12.50 17.59 45.15
C SER A 110 12.84 16.88 43.85
N ILE A 111 12.95 17.69 42.79
CA ILE A 111 13.25 17.23 41.44
C ILE A 111 14.63 17.76 41.05
N THR A 112 15.56 16.86 40.75
CA THR A 112 16.93 17.24 40.38
C THR A 112 17.08 17.25 38.85
N PRO A 113 17.49 18.37 38.20
CA PRO A 113 17.75 18.40 36.77
C PRO A 113 18.90 17.45 36.36
N ASN A 114 18.66 16.56 35.41
CA ASN A 114 19.69 15.62 34.91
C ASN A 114 20.35 16.19 33.65
N LYS A 115 21.24 17.18 33.85
CA LYS A 115 21.95 17.85 32.75
C LYS A 115 22.84 16.89 31.96
N THR A 116 23.40 15.87 32.60
CA THR A 116 24.23 14.85 31.94
C THR A 116 23.39 14.06 30.93
N LEU A 117 22.23 13.53 31.35
CA LEU A 117 21.32 12.82 30.45
C LEU A 117 20.81 13.74 29.34
N GLN A 118 20.47 14.99 29.66
CA GLN A 118 20.06 15.97 28.65
C GLN A 118 21.13 16.18 27.56
N GLN A 119 22.41 16.27 27.95
CA GLN A 119 23.52 16.40 27.00
C GLN A 119 23.73 15.12 26.17
N LEU A 120 23.60 13.94 26.79
CA LEU A 120 23.69 12.66 26.09
C LEU A 120 22.57 12.49 25.05
N ILE A 121 21.33 12.79 25.44
CA ILE A 121 20.17 12.81 24.54
C ILE A 121 20.45 13.76 23.37
N TYR A 122 20.83 15.00 23.67
CA TYR A 122 21.14 16.00 22.65
C TYR A 122 22.24 15.54 21.70
N SER A 123 23.36 15.02 22.23
CA SER A 123 24.50 14.56 21.43
C SER A 123 24.12 13.40 20.53
N TRP A 124 23.36 12.42 21.04
CA TRP A 124 22.89 11.28 20.27
C TRP A 124 21.98 11.71 19.12
N PHE A 125 20.95 12.52 19.40
CA PHE A 125 20.05 13.03 18.36
C PHE A 125 20.80 13.89 17.34
N SER A 126 21.70 14.76 17.80
CA SER A 126 22.53 15.59 16.91
C SER A 126 23.41 14.75 15.99
N GLN A 127 24.05 13.70 16.49
CA GLN A 127 24.89 12.81 15.68
C GLN A 127 24.05 12.07 14.62
N LYS A 128 22.90 11.51 15.00
CA LYS A 128 21.99 10.83 14.08
C LYS A 128 21.44 11.78 13.03
N TYR A 129 21.07 12.99 13.45
CA TYR A 129 20.58 14.05 12.58
C TYR A 129 21.61 14.47 11.54
N MET A 130 22.85 14.74 11.97
CA MET A 130 23.94 15.12 11.07
C MET A 130 24.29 13.99 10.08
N ALA A 131 24.27 12.73 10.54
CA ALA A 131 24.47 11.58 9.66
C ALA A 131 23.35 11.44 8.62
N MET A 132 22.08 11.65 9.01
CA MET A 132 20.94 11.66 8.10
C MET A 132 21.07 12.79 7.07
N LYS A 133 21.39 14.01 7.53
CA LYS A 133 21.53 15.19 6.66
C LYS A 133 22.64 15.01 5.63
N LYS A 134 23.82 14.58 6.06
CA LYS A 134 24.95 14.28 5.16
C LYS A 134 24.58 13.22 4.11
N LYS A 135 23.95 12.12 4.53
CA LYS A 135 23.44 11.09 3.60
C LYS A 135 22.44 11.67 2.60
N SER A 136 21.55 12.55 3.05
CA SER A 136 20.60 13.22 2.17
C SER A 136 21.31 14.11 1.15
N GLU A 137 22.24 14.96 1.59
CA GLU A 137 23.02 15.84 0.71
C GLU A 137 23.82 15.03 -0.34
N ASP A 138 24.48 13.95 0.08
CA ASP A 138 25.19 13.03 -0.82
C ASP A 138 24.24 12.43 -1.87
N VAL A 139 23.04 12.02 -1.46
CA VAL A 139 22.00 11.48 -2.34
C VAL A 139 21.50 12.55 -3.32
N GLN A 140 21.27 13.78 -2.86
CA GLN A 140 20.83 14.88 -3.70
C GLN A 140 21.89 15.25 -4.75
N GLY A 141 23.16 15.39 -4.33
CA GLY A 141 24.28 15.64 -5.23
C GLY A 141 24.41 14.57 -6.31
N ARG A 142 24.28 13.29 -5.92
CA ARG A 142 24.30 12.16 -6.85
C ARG A 142 23.14 12.21 -7.86
N VAL A 143 21.94 12.59 -7.44
CA VAL A 143 20.79 12.74 -8.35
C VAL A 143 21.06 13.83 -9.39
N LEU A 144 21.56 14.99 -8.97
CA LEU A 144 21.89 16.10 -9.86
C LEU A 144 23.00 15.73 -10.84
N GLU A 145 24.05 15.07 -10.36
CA GLU A 145 25.14 14.58 -11.21
C GLU A 145 24.63 13.60 -12.28
N ILE A 146 23.79 12.64 -11.88
CA ILE A 146 23.21 11.68 -12.83
C ILE A 146 22.32 12.39 -13.85
N LEU A 147 21.50 13.36 -13.43
CA LEU A 147 20.64 14.13 -14.34
C LEU A 147 21.46 14.91 -15.38
N GLU A 148 22.53 15.59 -14.96
CA GLU A 148 23.43 16.30 -15.87
C GLU A 148 24.14 15.36 -16.84
N ASN A 149 24.56 14.19 -16.36
CA ASN A 149 25.16 13.17 -17.20
C ASN A 149 24.15 12.59 -18.20
N LEU A 150 22.90 12.35 -17.80
CA LEU A 150 21.85 11.81 -18.67
C LEU A 150 21.56 12.70 -19.89
N LYS A 151 21.71 14.02 -19.77
CA LYS A 151 21.59 14.97 -20.89
C LYS A 151 22.63 14.70 -21.99
N LYS A 152 23.83 14.20 -21.60
CA LYS A 152 24.97 13.99 -22.49
C LYS A 152 25.06 12.54 -22.99
N LEU A 153 24.75 11.57 -22.13
CA LEU A 153 24.86 10.14 -22.42
C LEU A 153 23.85 9.68 -23.47
N LYS A 154 24.22 8.68 -24.29
CA LYS A 154 23.36 8.03 -25.29
C LYS A 154 23.50 6.51 -25.21
N GLY A 155 22.58 5.78 -25.83
CA GLY A 155 22.63 4.32 -25.95
C GLY A 155 22.70 3.60 -24.59
N GLN A 156 23.56 2.58 -24.48
CA GLN A 156 23.69 1.74 -23.28
C GLN A 156 24.14 2.51 -22.05
N ALA A 157 25.03 3.50 -22.20
CA ALA A 157 25.49 4.31 -21.06
C ALA A 157 24.34 5.09 -20.42
N ARG A 158 23.38 5.58 -21.23
CA ARG A 158 22.17 6.23 -20.73
C ARG A 158 21.31 5.24 -19.94
N VAL A 159 21.14 4.01 -20.42
CA VAL A 159 20.36 2.98 -19.73
C VAL A 159 20.97 2.66 -18.36
N GLN A 160 22.30 2.53 -18.26
CA GLN A 160 22.97 2.28 -16.98
C GLN A 160 22.82 3.45 -16.00
N ALA A 161 22.94 4.68 -16.48
CA ALA A 161 22.71 5.87 -15.67
C ALA A 161 21.25 5.95 -15.17
N LEU A 162 20.26 5.61 -16.02
CA LEU A 162 18.85 5.54 -15.62
C LEU A 162 18.60 4.44 -14.58
N LYS A 163 19.23 3.27 -14.70
CA LYS A 163 19.16 2.22 -13.68
C LYS A 163 19.70 2.68 -12.33
N GLY A 164 20.84 3.37 -12.35
CA GLY A 164 21.40 4.00 -11.16
C GLY A 164 20.45 5.01 -10.53
N LEU A 165 19.84 5.87 -11.35
CA LEU A 165 18.86 6.87 -10.90
C LEU A 165 17.62 6.20 -10.28
N LYS A 166 17.06 5.19 -10.94
CA LYS A 166 15.90 4.44 -10.46
C LYS A 166 16.11 3.82 -9.08
N LEU A 167 17.29 3.26 -8.83
CA LEU A 167 17.63 2.71 -7.51
C LEU A 167 17.68 3.80 -6.43
N VAL A 168 18.27 4.96 -6.74
CA VAL A 168 18.35 6.08 -5.79
C VAL A 168 16.97 6.67 -5.49
N VAL A 169 16.16 6.91 -6.53
CA VAL A 169 14.81 7.48 -6.41
C VAL A 169 13.84 6.50 -5.72
N GLY A 170 13.99 5.19 -5.95
CA GLY A 170 13.16 4.18 -5.30
C GLY A 170 13.36 4.10 -3.79
N ASN A 171 14.58 4.37 -3.31
CA ASN A 171 14.96 4.16 -1.90
C ASN A 171 14.90 5.43 -1.03
N HIS A 172 14.95 6.63 -1.62
CA HIS A 172 15.11 7.87 -0.85
C HIS A 172 14.05 8.92 -1.19
N PHE A 173 13.31 9.36 -0.17
CA PHE A 173 12.33 10.45 -0.31
C PHE A 173 12.99 11.77 -0.76
N SER A 174 14.18 12.11 -0.23
CA SER A 174 14.94 13.29 -0.63
C SER A 174 15.34 13.27 -2.11
N ALA A 175 15.64 12.09 -2.67
CA ALA A 175 15.91 11.92 -4.09
C ALA A 175 14.65 12.21 -4.93
N LYS A 176 13.48 11.72 -4.51
CA LYS A 176 12.20 12.00 -5.19
C LYS A 176 11.91 13.49 -5.23
N LYS A 177 12.05 14.18 -4.09
CA LYS A 177 11.85 15.63 -4.00
C LYS A 177 12.82 16.39 -4.92
N THR A 178 14.10 16.04 -4.87
CA THR A 178 15.14 16.66 -5.73
C THR A 178 14.86 16.47 -7.21
N MET A 179 14.38 15.29 -7.62
CA MET A 179 13.96 15.01 -8.99
C MET A 179 12.85 15.94 -9.47
N VAL A 180 11.86 16.23 -8.60
CA VAL A 180 10.75 17.11 -8.93
C VAL A 180 11.22 18.57 -8.97
N ASP A 181 11.91 19.03 -7.92
CA ASP A 181 12.35 20.43 -7.76
C ASP A 181 13.32 20.89 -8.85
N ASN A 182 14.08 19.96 -9.47
CA ASN A 182 15.07 20.26 -10.51
C ASN A 182 14.60 19.93 -11.93
N GLY A 183 13.28 19.85 -12.16
CA GLY A 183 12.71 19.61 -13.49
C GLY A 183 13.02 18.23 -14.08
N GLY A 184 13.41 17.26 -13.24
CA GLY A 184 13.74 15.90 -13.65
C GLY A 184 12.54 15.17 -14.26
N VAL A 185 11.31 15.46 -13.80
CA VAL A 185 10.08 14.87 -14.37
C VAL A 185 9.87 15.29 -15.82
N ALA A 186 9.99 16.59 -16.12
CA ALA A 186 9.85 17.12 -17.48
C ALA A 186 10.96 16.56 -18.40
N PHE A 187 12.20 16.51 -17.91
CA PHE A 187 13.32 15.92 -18.63
C PHE A 187 13.08 14.43 -18.93
N LEU A 188 12.72 13.62 -17.93
CA LEU A 188 12.41 12.20 -18.12
C LEU A 188 11.24 11.99 -19.08
N SER A 189 10.19 12.80 -18.98
CA SER A 189 9.05 12.74 -19.91
C SER A 189 9.45 13.10 -21.34
N SER A 190 10.44 13.97 -21.54
CA SER A 190 11.01 14.28 -22.86
C SER A 190 11.79 13.10 -23.47
N LEU A 191 12.28 12.16 -22.65
CA LEU A 191 12.95 10.95 -23.10
C LEU A 191 11.98 9.88 -23.60
N LEU A 192 10.67 10.02 -23.37
CA LEU A 192 9.63 9.15 -23.92
C LEU A 192 9.13 9.74 -25.24
N GLY A 193 9.88 9.52 -26.32
CA GLY A 193 9.53 9.93 -27.67
C GLY A 193 9.22 8.75 -28.60
N PRO A 194 8.79 9.01 -29.85
CA PRO A 194 8.44 7.97 -30.82
C PRO A 194 9.58 6.99 -31.15
N PHE A 195 10.84 7.42 -30.98
CA PHE A 195 12.03 6.63 -31.29
C PHE A 195 12.77 6.13 -30.03
N THR A 196 12.13 6.21 -28.87
CA THR A 196 12.72 5.75 -27.62
C THR A 196 12.70 4.23 -27.56
N SER A 197 13.86 3.62 -27.32
CA SER A 197 13.94 2.17 -27.16
C SER A 197 13.24 1.69 -25.89
N HIS A 198 12.68 0.49 -25.91
CA HIS A 198 12.06 -0.13 -24.73
C HIS A 198 12.99 -0.18 -23.51
N ALA A 199 14.31 -0.34 -23.73
CA ALA A 199 15.29 -0.32 -22.65
C ALA A 199 15.36 1.04 -21.92
N VAL A 200 15.30 2.15 -22.67
CA VAL A 200 15.25 3.49 -22.06
C VAL A 200 13.88 3.76 -21.47
N GLY A 201 12.81 3.48 -22.23
CA GLY A 201 11.43 3.72 -21.80
C GLY A 201 11.08 2.98 -20.51
N SER A 202 11.51 1.73 -20.37
CA SER A 202 11.25 0.91 -19.17
C SER A 202 11.86 1.51 -17.91
N GLU A 203 13.10 2.01 -17.99
CA GLU A 203 13.74 2.64 -16.83
C GLU A 203 13.09 3.99 -16.52
N VAL A 204 12.79 4.79 -17.54
CA VAL A 204 12.13 6.10 -17.38
C VAL A 204 10.75 5.93 -16.71
N VAL A 205 9.91 5.03 -17.21
CA VAL A 205 8.59 4.74 -16.63
C VAL A 205 8.73 4.21 -15.19
N GLY A 206 9.73 3.36 -14.94
CA GLY A 206 10.04 2.87 -13.59
C GLY A 206 10.49 3.95 -12.61
N ILE A 207 11.04 5.07 -13.09
CA ILE A 207 11.34 6.24 -12.26
C ILE A 207 10.09 7.09 -12.06
N LEU A 208 9.39 7.44 -13.15
CA LEU A 208 8.23 8.32 -13.14
C LEU A 208 7.11 7.83 -12.22
N VAL A 209 6.85 6.52 -12.20
CA VAL A 209 5.81 5.91 -11.34
C VAL A 209 6.06 6.12 -9.83
N ASN A 210 7.30 6.43 -9.44
CA ASN A 210 7.70 6.65 -8.05
C ASN A 210 7.74 8.14 -7.66
N LEU A 211 7.47 9.03 -8.62
CA LEU A 211 7.50 10.49 -8.44
C LEU A 211 6.07 11.05 -8.40
N SER A 212 5.92 12.19 -7.72
CA SER A 212 4.69 12.98 -7.81
C SER A 212 4.67 13.75 -9.13
N LEU A 213 3.63 13.52 -9.94
CA LEU A 213 3.45 14.17 -11.23
C LEU A 213 2.45 15.32 -11.10
N ASP A 214 2.88 16.53 -11.46
CA ASP A 214 2.01 17.70 -11.57
C ASP A 214 1.13 17.64 -12.83
N PHE A 215 0.20 18.59 -12.94
CA PHE A 215 -0.74 18.64 -14.05
C PHE A 215 -0.04 18.76 -15.42
N GLU A 216 1.00 19.57 -15.51
CA GLU A 216 1.76 19.78 -16.76
C GLU A 216 2.48 18.50 -17.19
N SER A 217 3.13 17.81 -16.25
CA SER A 217 3.79 16.52 -16.52
C SER A 217 2.79 15.45 -16.95
N LYS A 218 1.62 15.37 -16.29
CA LYS A 218 0.56 14.44 -16.69
C LYS A 218 0.05 14.74 -18.10
N SER A 219 -0.23 16.00 -18.42
CA SER A 219 -0.63 16.44 -19.77
C SER A 219 0.44 16.12 -20.83
N ASN A 220 1.72 16.25 -20.47
CA ASN A 220 2.83 15.88 -21.36
C ASN A 220 2.93 14.37 -21.58
N LEU A 221 2.55 13.55 -20.59
CA LEU A 221 2.58 12.09 -20.64
C LEU A 221 1.34 11.48 -21.31
N THR A 222 0.21 12.19 -21.37
CA THR A 222 -1.01 11.76 -22.06
C THR A 222 -0.95 11.93 -23.58
N GLN A 223 0.15 12.45 -24.13
CA GLN A 223 0.33 12.54 -25.58
C GLN A 223 0.25 11.13 -26.23
N PRO A 224 -0.49 10.97 -27.36
CA PRO A 224 -0.75 9.66 -27.97
C PRO A 224 0.51 8.82 -28.25
N ALA A 225 1.60 9.46 -28.70
CA ALA A 225 2.86 8.76 -28.98
C ALA A 225 3.50 8.12 -27.73
N LYS A 226 3.33 8.76 -26.55
CA LYS A 226 3.89 8.26 -25.30
C LYS A 226 3.05 7.15 -24.72
N ILE A 227 1.73 7.30 -24.79
CA ILE A 227 0.79 6.23 -24.43
C ILE A 227 1.04 5.00 -25.33
N SER A 228 1.21 5.19 -26.64
CA SER A 228 1.56 4.08 -27.56
C SER A 228 2.83 3.36 -27.13
N LEU A 229 3.91 4.09 -26.85
CA LEU A 229 5.16 3.49 -26.38
C LEU A 229 4.97 2.71 -25.06
N MET A 230 4.20 3.24 -24.11
CA MET A 230 3.86 2.54 -22.86
C MET A 230 3.05 1.26 -23.13
N VAL A 231 2.14 1.28 -24.10
CA VAL A 231 1.35 0.12 -24.50
C VAL A 231 2.21 -0.94 -25.19
N ASP A 232 3.18 -0.54 -26.01
CA ASP A 232 4.13 -1.48 -26.63
C ASP A 232 5.01 -2.14 -25.56
N MET A 233 5.53 -1.35 -24.60
CA MET A 233 6.25 -1.85 -23.43
C MET A 233 5.40 -2.75 -22.52
N LEU A 234 4.10 -2.48 -22.39
CA LEU A 234 3.17 -3.36 -21.66
C LEU A 234 3.00 -4.72 -22.35
N ASN A 235 3.05 -4.75 -23.69
CA ASN A 235 2.90 -6.00 -24.44
C ASN A 235 4.18 -6.84 -24.43
N GLU A 236 5.35 -6.22 -24.64
CA GLU A 236 6.62 -6.92 -24.89
C GLU A 236 7.61 -6.89 -23.71
N GLY A 237 7.42 -6.00 -22.74
CA GLY A 237 8.36 -5.77 -21.65
C GLY A 237 8.39 -6.87 -20.58
N SER A 238 9.31 -6.70 -19.63
CA SER A 238 9.39 -7.53 -18.42
C SER A 238 8.16 -7.35 -17.53
N ILE A 239 7.87 -8.28 -16.62
CA ILE A 239 6.75 -8.14 -15.69
C ILE A 239 6.79 -6.82 -14.90
N GLU A 240 7.99 -6.39 -14.49
CA GLU A 240 8.19 -5.13 -13.79
C GLU A 240 7.83 -3.94 -14.69
N THR A 241 8.28 -3.96 -15.94
CA THR A 241 7.93 -2.96 -16.96
C THR A 241 6.42 -2.88 -17.16
N LYS A 242 5.75 -4.03 -17.28
CA LYS A 242 4.28 -4.11 -17.43
C LYS A 242 3.57 -3.47 -16.25
N VAL A 243 3.94 -3.86 -15.03
CA VAL A 243 3.41 -3.31 -13.78
C VAL A 243 3.61 -1.79 -13.71
N ASN A 244 4.80 -1.29 -14.05
CA ASN A 244 5.09 0.14 -14.01
C ASN A 244 4.31 0.92 -15.09
N CYS A 245 4.17 0.38 -16.29
CA CYS A 245 3.35 0.98 -17.35
C CYS A 245 1.88 1.05 -16.93
N THR A 246 1.32 -0.06 -16.39
CA THR A 246 -0.05 -0.10 -15.89
C THR A 246 -0.29 0.93 -14.79
N LYS A 247 0.61 1.03 -13.80
CA LYS A 247 0.51 2.03 -12.73
C LYS A 247 0.58 3.46 -13.25
N LEU A 248 1.48 3.74 -14.19
CA LEU A 248 1.62 5.08 -14.76
C LEU A 248 0.37 5.47 -15.55
N ILE A 249 -0.12 4.59 -16.43
CA ILE A 249 -1.37 4.84 -17.19
C ILE A 249 -2.55 5.06 -16.24
N GLN A 250 -2.67 4.26 -15.17
CA GLN A 250 -3.71 4.45 -14.17
C GLN A 250 -3.63 5.83 -13.50
N GLY A 251 -2.44 6.26 -13.06
CA GLY A 251 -2.25 7.58 -12.45
C GLY A 251 -2.46 8.76 -13.40
N LEU A 252 -2.34 8.54 -14.72
CA LEU A 252 -2.70 9.51 -15.75
C LEU A 252 -4.22 9.59 -15.94
N MET A 253 -4.96 8.47 -15.85
CA MET A 253 -6.42 8.43 -15.98
C MET A 253 -7.18 9.08 -14.81
N GLU A 254 -6.55 9.20 -13.65
CA GLU A 254 -7.15 9.88 -12.48
C GLU A 254 -7.33 11.40 -12.67
N THR A 255 -6.83 11.98 -13.76
CA THR A 255 -7.04 13.40 -14.06
C THR A 255 -8.43 13.65 -14.63
N LYS A 256 -9.02 14.80 -14.27
CA LYS A 256 -10.38 15.16 -14.72
C LYS A 256 -10.49 15.39 -16.24
N ASP A 257 -9.39 15.76 -16.89
CA ASP A 257 -9.31 16.08 -18.31
C ASP A 257 -8.78 14.91 -19.16
N PHE A 258 -8.81 13.68 -18.62
CA PHE A 258 -8.33 12.51 -19.35
C PHE A 258 -9.28 12.17 -20.50
N ASP A 259 -8.76 12.18 -21.72
CA ASP A 259 -9.51 11.78 -22.92
C ASP A 259 -9.66 10.24 -22.98
N PRO A 260 -10.88 9.70 -22.87
CA PRO A 260 -11.12 8.25 -22.95
C PRO A 260 -10.63 7.62 -24.25
N ASP A 261 -10.51 8.38 -25.34
CA ASP A 261 -10.05 7.85 -26.63
C ASP A 261 -8.58 7.39 -26.59
N LEU A 262 -7.78 7.91 -25.66
CA LEU A 262 -6.39 7.48 -25.44
C LEU A 262 -6.28 6.03 -24.93
N VAL A 263 -7.32 5.51 -24.25
CA VAL A 263 -7.35 4.15 -23.69
C VAL A 263 -8.25 3.20 -24.46
N SER A 264 -8.88 3.68 -25.53
CA SER A 264 -9.68 2.88 -26.47
C SER A 264 -8.84 1.92 -27.34
N SER A 265 -7.51 1.93 -27.18
CA SER A 265 -6.61 1.07 -27.94
C SER A 265 -6.80 -0.42 -27.60
N LEU A 266 -7.08 -1.23 -28.63
CA LEU A 266 -7.15 -2.69 -28.49
C LEU A 266 -5.83 -3.30 -27.97
N SER A 267 -4.68 -2.72 -28.33
CA SER A 267 -3.38 -3.24 -27.87
C SER A 267 -3.16 -3.01 -26.38
N LEU A 268 -3.72 -1.94 -25.80
CA LEU A 268 -3.74 -1.72 -24.35
C LEU A 268 -4.57 -2.80 -23.66
N LEU A 269 -5.81 -3.02 -24.14
CA LEU A 269 -6.72 -4.00 -23.56
C LEU A 269 -6.14 -5.43 -23.62
N VAL A 270 -5.55 -5.81 -24.75
CA VAL A 270 -4.87 -7.11 -24.91
C VAL A 270 -3.67 -7.22 -23.97
N GLY A 271 -2.86 -6.16 -23.83
CA GLY A 271 -1.74 -6.12 -22.90
C GLY A 271 -2.17 -6.32 -21.44
N LEU A 272 -3.26 -5.69 -21.03
CA LEU A 272 -3.83 -5.84 -19.68
C LEU A 272 -4.38 -7.25 -19.45
N LEU A 273 -5.11 -7.82 -20.40
CA LEU A 273 -5.61 -9.21 -20.26
C LEU A 273 -4.46 -10.22 -20.14
N LYS A 274 -3.38 -10.04 -20.91
CA LYS A 274 -2.17 -10.88 -20.77
C LYS A 274 -1.56 -10.75 -19.37
N LEU A 275 -1.52 -9.54 -18.81
CA LEU A 275 -1.02 -9.30 -17.45
C LEU A 275 -1.92 -9.95 -16.39
N VAL A 276 -3.24 -9.85 -16.54
CA VAL A 276 -4.25 -10.44 -15.63
C VAL A 276 -4.23 -11.97 -15.68
N LYS A 277 -3.88 -12.56 -16.83
CA LYS A 277 -3.76 -14.02 -16.99
C LYS A 277 -2.50 -14.61 -16.35
N ASP A 278 -1.50 -13.79 -16.03
CA ASP A 278 -0.25 -14.27 -15.44
C ASP A 278 -0.41 -14.63 -13.95
N LYS A 279 -0.78 -15.89 -13.71
CA LYS A 279 -0.99 -16.47 -12.37
C LYS A 279 0.22 -16.38 -11.45
N ARG A 280 1.43 -16.12 -11.96
CA ARG A 280 2.65 -16.01 -11.14
C ARG A 280 2.75 -14.68 -10.40
N ASN A 281 2.06 -13.65 -10.87
CA ASN A 281 2.27 -12.27 -10.45
C ASN A 281 1.01 -11.64 -9.87
N SER A 282 0.74 -11.91 -8.59
CA SER A 282 -0.47 -11.40 -7.90
C SER A 282 -0.62 -9.87 -7.97
N ASN A 283 0.47 -9.12 -7.82
CA ASN A 283 0.48 -7.67 -7.98
C ASN A 283 0.11 -7.23 -9.41
N GLY A 284 0.59 -7.95 -10.42
CA GLY A 284 0.25 -7.69 -11.83
C GLY A 284 -1.25 -7.92 -12.10
N ILE A 285 -1.83 -8.99 -11.54
CA ILE A 285 -3.26 -9.29 -11.65
C ILE A 285 -4.10 -8.16 -11.05
N GLN A 286 -3.78 -7.74 -9.82
CA GLN A 286 -4.53 -6.68 -9.14
C GLN A 286 -4.49 -5.36 -9.91
N LEU A 287 -3.30 -4.94 -10.36
CA LEU A 287 -3.14 -3.69 -11.11
C LEU A 287 -3.79 -3.74 -12.49
N GLY A 288 -3.65 -4.88 -13.19
CA GLY A 288 -4.28 -5.09 -14.48
C GLY A 288 -5.81 -5.04 -14.39
N LEU A 289 -6.40 -5.69 -13.38
CA LEU A 289 -7.84 -5.63 -13.11
C LEU A 289 -8.28 -4.22 -12.68
N SER A 290 -7.49 -3.53 -11.87
CA SER A 290 -7.79 -2.16 -11.42
C SER A 290 -7.88 -1.20 -12.61
N LEU A 291 -6.89 -1.23 -13.51
CA LEU A 291 -6.90 -0.39 -14.70
C LEU A 291 -8.01 -0.80 -15.68
N LEU A 292 -8.23 -2.10 -15.90
CA LEU A 292 -9.29 -2.58 -16.77
C LEU A 292 -10.69 -2.20 -16.24
N LYS A 293 -10.90 -2.20 -14.92
CA LYS A 293 -12.13 -1.68 -14.29
C LYS A 293 -12.35 -0.22 -14.63
N MET A 294 -11.32 0.61 -14.49
CA MET A 294 -11.39 2.04 -14.81
C MET A 294 -11.74 2.25 -16.28
N ILE A 295 -11.06 1.56 -17.20
CA ILE A 295 -11.35 1.62 -18.64
C ILE A 295 -12.78 1.16 -18.96
N SER A 296 -13.22 0.03 -18.38
CA SER A 296 -14.56 -0.54 -18.62
C SER A 296 -15.71 0.35 -18.11
N SER A 297 -15.41 1.34 -17.26
CA SER A 297 -16.40 2.30 -16.78
C SER A 297 -16.86 3.23 -17.91
N HIS A 298 -16.04 3.42 -18.95
CA HIS A 298 -16.39 4.17 -20.15
C HIS A 298 -17.15 3.29 -21.15
N GLU A 299 -18.36 3.70 -21.52
CA GLU A 299 -19.24 2.91 -22.40
C GLU A 299 -18.64 2.65 -23.78
N CYS A 300 -17.91 3.63 -24.36
CA CYS A 300 -17.29 3.54 -25.68
C CYS A 300 -16.29 2.39 -25.83
N VAL A 301 -15.69 1.92 -24.73
CA VAL A 301 -14.65 0.86 -24.77
C VAL A 301 -15.23 -0.53 -24.52
N ARG A 302 -16.47 -0.65 -24.00
CA ARG A 302 -17.05 -1.93 -23.58
C ARG A 302 -17.16 -2.93 -24.72
N SER A 303 -17.62 -2.51 -25.90
CA SER A 303 -17.70 -3.40 -27.08
C SER A 303 -16.32 -3.90 -27.52
N SER A 304 -15.29 -3.06 -27.44
CA SER A 304 -13.90 -3.44 -27.71
C SER A 304 -13.35 -4.47 -26.70
N ILE A 305 -13.72 -4.35 -25.42
CA ILE A 305 -13.33 -5.33 -24.39
C ILE A 305 -14.01 -6.69 -24.65
N VAL A 306 -15.27 -6.69 -25.09
CA VAL A 306 -15.98 -7.92 -25.46
C VAL A 306 -15.36 -8.57 -26.71
N SER A 307 -15.08 -7.79 -27.75
CA SER A 307 -14.60 -8.30 -29.04
C SER A 307 -13.23 -9.00 -28.97
N ILE A 308 -12.36 -8.59 -28.04
CA ILE A 308 -11.07 -9.24 -27.80
C ILE A 308 -11.15 -10.50 -26.92
N GLY A 309 -12.36 -10.92 -26.53
CA GLY A 309 -12.57 -12.13 -25.72
C GLY A 309 -12.17 -11.97 -24.26
N ALA A 310 -12.42 -10.80 -23.66
CA ALA A 310 -12.15 -10.58 -22.23
C ALA A 310 -13.05 -11.44 -21.31
N ILE A 311 -14.33 -11.62 -21.67
CA ILE A 311 -15.31 -12.29 -20.82
C ILE A 311 -14.89 -13.74 -20.50
N PRO A 312 -14.60 -14.63 -21.48
CA PRO A 312 -14.16 -15.99 -21.16
C PRO A 312 -12.90 -16.02 -20.28
N GLN A 313 -11.93 -15.15 -20.56
CA GLN A 313 -10.69 -15.08 -19.78
C GLN A 313 -10.94 -14.68 -18.32
N LEU A 314 -11.81 -13.68 -18.08
CA LEU A 314 -12.15 -13.24 -16.74
C LEU A 314 -12.96 -14.30 -15.99
N VAL A 315 -13.95 -14.93 -16.64
CA VAL A 315 -14.79 -15.97 -16.04
C VAL A 315 -13.97 -17.19 -15.62
N ASP A 316 -13.01 -17.61 -16.44
CA ASP A 316 -12.10 -18.72 -16.13
C ASP A 316 -11.14 -18.40 -14.97
N LEU A 317 -10.83 -17.12 -14.76
CA LEU A 317 -9.95 -16.67 -13.66
C LEU A 317 -10.69 -16.57 -12.33
N LEU A 318 -12.00 -16.31 -12.31
CA LEU A 318 -12.78 -16.09 -11.08
C LEU A 318 -12.47 -17.09 -9.96
N PRO A 319 -12.44 -18.43 -10.17
CA PRO A 319 -12.22 -19.38 -9.08
C PRO A 319 -10.83 -19.27 -8.42
N SER A 320 -9.86 -18.65 -9.10
CA SER A 320 -8.47 -18.54 -8.66
C SER A 320 -8.09 -17.18 -8.05
N LEU A 321 -8.99 -16.19 -8.12
CA LEU A 321 -8.71 -14.84 -7.65
C LEU A 321 -8.87 -14.72 -6.13
N LYS A 322 -8.11 -13.80 -5.52
CA LYS A 322 -8.29 -13.36 -4.12
C LYS A 322 -9.51 -12.44 -4.01
N ALA A 323 -10.03 -12.25 -2.79
CA ALA A 323 -11.22 -11.44 -2.52
C ALA A 323 -11.18 -10.03 -3.15
N GLU A 324 -10.08 -9.30 -2.99
CA GLU A 324 -9.90 -7.95 -3.57
C GLU A 324 -9.96 -7.96 -5.10
N CYS A 325 -9.33 -8.95 -5.74
CA CYS A 325 -9.33 -9.09 -7.20
C CYS A 325 -10.67 -9.59 -7.74
N LEU A 326 -11.41 -10.40 -6.97
CA LEU A 326 -12.73 -10.90 -7.33
C LEU A 326 -13.71 -9.75 -7.52
N GLU A 327 -13.72 -8.78 -6.61
CA GLU A 327 -14.58 -7.61 -6.72
C GLU A 327 -14.27 -6.78 -7.97
N LEU A 328 -12.99 -6.58 -8.28
CA LEU A 328 -12.57 -5.89 -9.50
C LEU A 328 -13.02 -6.65 -10.77
N ALA A 329 -12.81 -7.96 -10.83
CA ALA A 329 -13.22 -8.79 -11.95
C ALA A 329 -14.74 -8.80 -12.15
N LEU A 330 -15.50 -8.93 -11.07
CA LEU A 330 -16.97 -8.87 -11.11
C LEU A 330 -17.46 -7.49 -11.55
N SER A 331 -16.83 -6.41 -11.09
CA SER A 331 -17.17 -5.05 -11.54
C SER A 331 -16.93 -4.84 -13.02
N ILE A 332 -15.86 -5.41 -13.59
CA ILE A 332 -15.63 -5.40 -15.04
C ILE A 332 -16.74 -6.18 -15.76
N LEU A 333 -17.04 -7.40 -15.32
CA LEU A 333 -18.08 -8.22 -15.95
C LEU A 333 -19.47 -7.57 -15.88
N ASP A 334 -19.79 -6.90 -14.79
CA ASP A 334 -21.05 -6.15 -14.61
C ASP A 334 -21.12 -4.94 -15.57
N ASN A 335 -20.02 -4.18 -15.71
CA ASN A 335 -19.93 -3.12 -16.72
C ASN A 335 -20.16 -3.67 -18.14
N LEU A 336 -19.57 -4.82 -18.47
CA LEU A 336 -19.77 -5.45 -19.79
C LEU A 336 -21.20 -6.00 -19.95
N ALA A 337 -21.86 -6.44 -18.89
CA ALA A 337 -23.26 -6.89 -18.92
C ALA A 337 -24.25 -5.75 -19.22
N SER A 338 -23.82 -4.48 -19.15
CA SER A 338 -24.67 -3.34 -19.50
C SER A 338 -24.98 -3.27 -21.01
N ILE A 339 -24.09 -3.79 -21.86
CA ILE A 339 -24.25 -3.80 -23.33
C ILE A 339 -24.77 -5.15 -23.83
N GLU A 340 -25.44 -5.17 -24.98
CA GLU A 340 -26.06 -6.38 -25.53
C GLU A 340 -25.04 -7.47 -25.86
N ASP A 341 -23.96 -7.10 -26.59
CA ASP A 341 -22.87 -8.01 -26.95
C ASP A 341 -22.25 -8.68 -25.71
N GLY A 342 -22.09 -7.91 -24.63
CA GLY A 342 -21.55 -8.42 -23.37
C GLY A 342 -22.49 -9.40 -22.68
N ARG A 343 -23.81 -9.15 -22.68
CA ARG A 343 -24.79 -10.12 -22.15
C ARG A 343 -24.81 -11.41 -22.97
N LEU A 344 -24.76 -11.31 -24.30
CA LEU A 344 -24.69 -12.48 -25.19
C LEU A 344 -23.40 -13.28 -24.96
N ALA A 345 -22.26 -12.60 -24.86
CA ALA A 345 -20.98 -13.24 -24.57
C ALA A 345 -20.96 -13.91 -23.18
N LEU A 346 -21.53 -13.29 -22.15
CA LEU A 346 -21.67 -13.87 -20.81
C LEU A 346 -22.58 -15.11 -20.81
N LYS A 347 -23.73 -15.04 -21.50
CA LYS A 347 -24.65 -16.17 -21.69
C LYS A 347 -23.94 -17.36 -22.34
N ASN A 348 -23.21 -17.10 -23.42
CA ASN A 348 -22.56 -18.14 -24.22
C ASN A 348 -21.26 -18.65 -23.61
N CYS A 349 -20.72 -17.96 -22.59
CA CYS A 349 -19.48 -18.36 -21.93
C CYS A 349 -19.74 -19.52 -20.94
N PRO A 350 -19.01 -20.65 -21.05
CA PRO A 350 -19.12 -21.75 -20.11
C PRO A 350 -18.80 -21.31 -18.68
N ASN A 351 -19.45 -21.93 -17.70
CA ASN A 351 -19.23 -21.69 -16.27
C ASN A 351 -19.56 -20.29 -15.75
N THR A 352 -20.03 -19.33 -16.57
CA THR A 352 -20.47 -18.00 -16.08
C THR A 352 -21.48 -18.13 -14.95
N ILE A 353 -22.61 -18.79 -15.21
CA ILE A 353 -23.69 -18.98 -14.23
C ILE A 353 -23.17 -19.75 -13.00
N LEU A 354 -22.44 -20.85 -13.22
CA LEU A 354 -21.92 -21.69 -12.15
C LEU A 354 -20.97 -20.94 -11.20
N ASN A 355 -20.04 -20.15 -11.76
CA ASN A 355 -19.08 -19.39 -10.99
C ASN A 355 -19.78 -18.28 -10.20
N LEU A 356 -20.70 -17.54 -10.81
CA LEU A 356 -21.44 -16.46 -10.13
C LEU A 356 -22.31 -16.99 -8.98
N VAL A 357 -23.02 -18.10 -9.19
CA VAL A 357 -23.84 -18.74 -8.12
C VAL A 357 -22.97 -19.16 -6.93
N LYS A 358 -21.75 -19.66 -7.17
CA LYS A 358 -20.82 -20.05 -6.11
C LYS A 358 -20.27 -18.87 -5.30
N LEU A 359 -20.25 -17.67 -5.87
CA LEU A 359 -19.74 -16.45 -5.23
C LEU A 359 -20.78 -15.76 -4.34
N LEU A 360 -22.08 -16.01 -4.56
CA LEU A 360 -23.16 -15.44 -3.74
C LEU A 360 -22.99 -15.79 -2.26
N MET A 361 -23.01 -14.75 -1.41
CA MET A 361 -22.87 -14.83 0.06
C MET A 361 -21.55 -15.43 0.54
N ARG A 362 -20.50 -15.46 -0.29
CA ARG A 362 -19.22 -16.10 0.05
C ARG A 362 -18.10 -15.12 0.42
N ILE A 363 -18.08 -13.93 -0.17
CA ILE A 363 -16.92 -13.01 -0.11
C ILE A 363 -17.30 -11.70 0.58
N SER A 364 -18.11 -10.88 -0.08
CA SER A 364 -18.59 -9.60 0.43
C SER A 364 -20.02 -9.34 -0.08
N GLU A 365 -20.72 -8.41 0.56
CA GLU A 365 -22.02 -7.95 0.09
C GLU A 365 -21.92 -7.34 -1.30
N ASN A 366 -20.86 -6.55 -1.57
CA ASN A 366 -20.64 -5.96 -2.90
C ASN A 366 -20.40 -7.02 -3.99
N CYS A 367 -19.61 -8.06 -3.71
CA CYS A 367 -19.44 -9.19 -4.63
C CYS A 367 -20.77 -9.91 -4.90
N THR A 368 -21.62 -10.03 -3.88
CA THR A 368 -22.94 -10.66 -4.00
C THR A 368 -23.86 -9.82 -4.88
N GLN A 369 -23.87 -8.49 -4.71
CA GLN A 369 -24.61 -7.55 -5.54
C GLN A 369 -24.17 -7.60 -7.01
N LEU A 370 -22.87 -7.52 -7.27
CA LEU A 370 -22.34 -7.60 -8.65
C LEU A 370 -22.66 -8.96 -9.28
N SER A 371 -22.48 -10.06 -8.54
CA SER A 371 -22.79 -11.40 -9.04
C SER A 371 -24.28 -11.55 -9.38
N LEU A 372 -25.16 -11.00 -8.55
CA LEU A 372 -26.60 -11.02 -8.77
C LEU A 372 -27.02 -10.17 -9.97
N SER A 373 -26.42 -8.99 -10.14
CA SER A 373 -26.65 -8.11 -11.29
C SER A 373 -26.30 -8.80 -12.61
N ILE A 374 -25.12 -9.43 -12.69
CA ILE A 374 -24.70 -10.19 -13.87
C ILE A 374 -25.64 -11.38 -14.14
N LEU A 375 -25.98 -12.16 -13.09
CA LEU A 375 -26.91 -13.28 -13.21
C LEU A 375 -28.29 -12.84 -13.71
N TRP A 376 -28.80 -11.72 -13.21
CA TRP A 376 -30.04 -11.12 -13.66
C TRP A 376 -29.98 -10.73 -15.13
N ALA A 377 -28.90 -10.05 -15.56
CA ALA A 377 -28.72 -9.63 -16.95
C ALA A 377 -28.71 -10.83 -17.92
N VAL A 378 -28.04 -11.92 -17.55
CA VAL A 378 -27.95 -13.15 -18.36
C VAL A 378 -29.27 -13.95 -18.33
N CYS A 379 -29.89 -14.12 -17.16
CA CYS A 379 -31.14 -14.87 -17.04
C CYS A 379 -32.32 -14.16 -17.69
N LYS A 380 -32.37 -12.82 -17.63
CA LYS A 380 -33.39 -12.02 -18.29
C LYS A 380 -33.31 -12.10 -19.81
N LEU A 381 -32.11 -12.26 -20.38
CA LEU A 381 -31.91 -12.36 -21.82
C LEU A 381 -32.46 -13.67 -22.41
N SER A 382 -32.33 -14.79 -21.70
CA SER A 382 -32.85 -16.09 -22.14
C SER A 382 -33.27 -16.95 -20.95
N PRO A 383 -34.46 -16.70 -20.36
CA PRO A 383 -34.92 -17.40 -19.16
C PRO A 383 -34.98 -18.92 -19.32
N GLU A 384 -35.40 -19.40 -20.50
CA GLU A 384 -35.59 -20.82 -20.80
C GLU A 384 -34.28 -21.62 -20.74
N GLU A 385 -33.17 -21.04 -21.19
CA GLU A 385 -31.85 -21.68 -21.19
C GLU A 385 -31.10 -21.46 -19.87
N CYS A 386 -31.13 -20.24 -19.35
CA CYS A 386 -30.31 -19.84 -18.21
C CYS A 386 -30.89 -20.30 -16.87
N ALA A 387 -32.22 -20.27 -16.70
CA ALA A 387 -32.84 -20.62 -15.41
C ALA A 387 -32.57 -22.07 -14.98
N PRO A 388 -32.67 -23.10 -15.87
CA PRO A 388 -32.35 -24.47 -15.50
C PRO A 388 -30.91 -24.64 -15.00
N ILE A 389 -29.95 -24.06 -15.73
CA ILE A 389 -28.52 -24.11 -15.37
C ILE A 389 -28.30 -23.45 -14.00
N ALA A 390 -28.93 -22.30 -13.76
CA ALA A 390 -28.80 -21.58 -12.51
C ALA A 390 -29.42 -22.34 -11.32
N VAL A 391 -30.59 -22.94 -11.51
CA VAL A 391 -31.25 -23.77 -10.48
C VAL A 391 -30.42 -25.00 -10.16
N GLU A 392 -29.88 -25.69 -11.18
CA GLU A 392 -29.02 -26.86 -11.00
C GLU A 392 -27.68 -26.51 -10.33
N ALA A 393 -27.17 -25.30 -10.54
CA ALA A 393 -26.02 -24.77 -9.81
C ALA A 393 -26.32 -24.41 -8.34
N GLY A 394 -27.57 -24.48 -7.90
CA GLY A 394 -27.99 -24.19 -6.52
C GLY A 394 -28.37 -22.74 -6.25
N LEU A 395 -28.74 -21.96 -7.28
CA LEU A 395 -29.10 -20.55 -7.15
C LEU A 395 -30.21 -20.31 -6.12
N ALA A 396 -31.27 -21.12 -6.13
CA ALA A 396 -32.44 -20.89 -5.27
C ALA A 396 -32.10 -20.87 -3.77
N ALA A 397 -31.27 -21.81 -3.31
CA ALA A 397 -30.82 -21.85 -1.91
C ALA A 397 -29.99 -20.59 -1.57
N LYS A 398 -29.13 -20.14 -2.49
CA LYS A 398 -28.32 -18.93 -2.32
C LYS A 398 -29.17 -17.66 -2.26
N LEU A 399 -30.19 -17.53 -3.11
CA LEU A 399 -31.10 -16.38 -3.09
C LEU A 399 -31.94 -16.31 -1.82
N LEU A 400 -32.43 -17.45 -1.32
CA LEU A 400 -33.14 -17.49 -0.04
C LEU A 400 -32.25 -17.06 1.13
N LEU A 401 -30.97 -17.48 1.12
CA LEU A 401 -29.99 -17.01 2.11
C LEU A 401 -29.79 -15.50 2.04
N VAL A 402 -29.75 -14.88 0.85
CA VAL A 402 -29.68 -13.41 0.70
C VAL A 402 -30.93 -12.73 1.24
N ILE A 403 -32.12 -13.27 0.96
CA ILE A 403 -33.39 -12.69 1.42
C ILE A 403 -33.48 -12.73 2.96
N GLN A 404 -33.03 -13.83 3.56
CA GLN A 404 -33.05 -14.06 5.01
C GLN A 404 -31.90 -13.39 5.78
N SER A 405 -30.85 -12.93 5.09
CA SER A 405 -29.69 -12.28 5.74
C SER A 405 -29.97 -10.83 6.13
N GLY A 406 -28.97 -10.15 6.72
CA GLY A 406 -29.00 -8.71 6.99
C GLY A 406 -28.67 -7.81 5.80
N CYS A 407 -28.65 -8.31 4.57
CA CYS A 407 -28.29 -7.54 3.37
C CYS A 407 -29.24 -6.37 3.07
N ASN A 408 -28.76 -5.42 2.27
CA ASN A 408 -29.54 -4.27 1.79
C ASN A 408 -30.92 -4.68 1.22
N PRO A 409 -32.02 -3.98 1.57
CA PRO A 409 -33.36 -4.23 1.02
C PRO A 409 -33.42 -4.33 -0.51
N ALA A 410 -32.67 -3.50 -1.25
CA ALA A 410 -32.64 -3.55 -2.71
C ALA A 410 -32.08 -4.89 -3.23
N LEU A 411 -31.04 -5.42 -2.58
CA LEU A 411 -30.45 -6.71 -2.92
C LEU A 411 -31.41 -7.87 -2.63
N LYS A 412 -32.17 -7.78 -1.54
CA LYS A 412 -33.23 -8.75 -1.21
C LYS A 412 -34.34 -8.75 -2.24
N GLN A 413 -34.79 -7.57 -2.66
CA GLN A 413 -35.80 -7.43 -3.70
C GLN A 413 -35.32 -8.03 -5.02
N GLN A 414 -34.12 -7.68 -5.48
CA GLN A 414 -33.54 -8.23 -6.71
C GLN A 414 -33.41 -9.77 -6.63
N SER A 415 -33.08 -10.31 -5.45
CA SER A 415 -33.00 -11.75 -5.22
C SER A 415 -34.36 -12.43 -5.33
N ALA A 416 -35.41 -11.82 -4.78
CA ALA A 416 -36.78 -12.33 -4.88
C ALA A 416 -37.31 -12.29 -6.33
N GLU A 417 -36.99 -11.23 -7.07
CA GLU A 417 -37.36 -11.09 -8.48
C GLU A 417 -36.65 -12.13 -9.36
N LEU A 418 -35.35 -12.36 -9.15
CA LEU A 418 -34.61 -13.39 -9.89
C LEU A 418 -35.14 -14.79 -9.57
N LEU A 419 -35.46 -15.06 -8.30
CA LEU A 419 -36.06 -16.33 -7.88
C LEU A 419 -37.41 -16.55 -8.59
N LYS A 420 -38.24 -15.51 -8.65
CA LYS A 420 -39.52 -15.55 -9.36
C LYS A 420 -39.29 -15.85 -10.85
N LEU A 421 -38.37 -15.16 -11.51
CA LEU A 421 -38.04 -15.38 -12.92
C LEU A 421 -37.65 -16.83 -13.18
N CYS A 422 -36.76 -17.40 -12.35
CA CYS A 422 -36.35 -18.80 -12.51
C CYS A 422 -37.47 -19.81 -12.23
N SER A 423 -38.46 -19.45 -11.39
CA SER A 423 -39.58 -20.33 -11.07
C SER A 423 -40.64 -20.42 -12.17
N LEU A 424 -40.73 -19.44 -13.08
CA LEU A 424 -41.75 -19.40 -14.13
C LEU A 424 -41.70 -20.62 -15.07
N ASN A 425 -40.52 -21.23 -15.22
CA ASN A 425 -40.30 -22.38 -16.10
C ASN A 425 -40.52 -23.73 -15.40
N TYR A 426 -40.98 -23.73 -14.14
CA TYR A 426 -41.19 -24.94 -13.35
C TYR A 426 -42.58 -24.93 -12.69
N THR A 427 -43.20 -26.11 -12.60
CA THR A 427 -44.31 -26.27 -11.64
C THR A 427 -43.75 -26.19 -10.21
N ALA A 428 -44.54 -25.65 -9.27
CA ALA A 428 -44.10 -25.43 -7.89
C ALA A 428 -43.48 -26.69 -7.25
N THR A 429 -44.04 -27.87 -7.53
CA THR A 429 -43.57 -29.17 -7.01
C THR A 429 -42.20 -29.56 -7.57
N ILE A 430 -41.96 -29.33 -8.87
CA ILE A 430 -40.68 -29.62 -9.52
C ILE A 430 -39.61 -28.62 -9.07
N PHE A 431 -39.99 -27.35 -8.92
CA PHE A 431 -39.09 -26.30 -8.43
C PHE A 431 -38.59 -26.60 -7.02
N ILE A 432 -39.50 -26.91 -6.08
CA ILE A 432 -39.16 -27.25 -4.69
C ILE A 432 -38.26 -28.51 -4.65
N SER A 433 -38.60 -29.54 -5.43
CA SER A 433 -37.81 -30.78 -5.50
C SER A 433 -36.40 -30.54 -6.08
N LYS A 434 -36.27 -29.76 -7.17
CA LYS A 434 -34.98 -29.46 -7.80
C LYS A 434 -34.10 -28.58 -6.91
N CYS A 435 -34.70 -27.65 -6.18
CA CYS A 435 -33.97 -26.75 -5.29
C CYS A 435 -33.53 -27.43 -3.98
N LYS A 436 -33.89 -28.71 -3.74
CA LYS A 436 -33.65 -29.45 -2.50
C LYS A 436 -34.06 -28.65 -1.26
N LEU A 437 -35.08 -27.80 -1.38
CA LEU A 437 -35.58 -27.01 -0.27
C LEU A 437 -36.41 -27.95 0.59
N THR A 438 -35.92 -28.26 1.80
CA THR A 438 -36.74 -28.96 2.78
C THR A 438 -38.02 -28.17 3.02
N ARG A 439 -39.11 -28.92 3.21
CA ARG A 439 -40.50 -28.46 3.35
C ARG A 439 -40.72 -27.72 4.68
N THR A 440 -39.90 -26.71 4.98
CA THR A 440 -39.83 -25.97 6.25
C THR A 440 -40.13 -24.47 6.11
N LEU A 441 -40.64 -24.03 4.96
CA LEU A 441 -41.09 -22.65 4.74
C LEU A 441 -42.56 -22.61 4.27
N GLN A 442 -43.42 -23.32 5.01
CA GLN A 442 -44.87 -23.17 4.88
C GLN A 442 -45.38 -22.14 5.88
#